data_AF-A0A935QY88-F1
#
_entry.id   AF-A0A935QY88-F1
#
_cell.length_a   1.000
_cell.length_b   1.000
_cell.length_c   1.000
_cell.angle_alpha   90.00
_cell.angle_beta   90.00
_cell.angle_gamma   90.00
#
_symmetry.space_group_name_H-M   'P 1'
#
loop_
_entity.id
_entity.type
_entity.pdbx_description
1 polymer ?
#
loop_
_entity_poly.entity_id
_entity_poly.type
_entity_poly.pdbx_seq_one_letter_code
_entity_poly.pdbx_strand_id
1 'polypeptide(L)'
;MDAVVTSPPYPAVYDYVPLQTLRTAWLGLDDGEARRAEIGPRRAFSADRARAWKTWQEDTEAWLGQVAKALNPGGRAAIVIGDGVALDRPVDALGTIERLGAKVKLHPIARASGDRRDLGAKAVRREHILLLERR
;
A
#
# COMPACT_ATOMS: atom_id res chain seq x y z
N MET A 1 -2.23 1.77 21.48
CA MET A 1 -2.40 3.03 20.71
C MET A 1 -3.86 3.14 20.30
N ASP A 2 -4.49 4.32 20.31
CA ASP A 2 -5.93 4.42 20.00
C ASP A 2 -6.22 4.70 18.53
N ALA A 3 -5.26 5.30 17.82
CA ALA A 3 -5.40 5.62 16.41
C ALA A 3 -4.09 5.42 15.63
N VAL A 4 -4.22 5.06 14.36
CA VAL A 4 -3.14 5.05 13.35
C VAL A 4 -3.66 5.79 12.11
N VAL A 5 -2.83 6.66 11.53
CA VAL A 5 -3.09 7.28 10.23
C VAL A 5 -1.89 7.00 9.34
N THR A 6 -2.10 6.44 8.15
CA THR A 6 -0.99 6.05 7.28
C THR A 6 -1.37 6.07 5.80
N SER A 7 -0.35 6.13 4.94
CA SER A 7 -0.43 5.98 3.49
C SER A 7 0.66 4.98 3.04
N PRO A 8 0.37 3.67 3.07
CA PRO A 8 1.37 2.64 2.77
C PRO A 8 1.78 2.70 1.28
N PRO A 9 2.89 2.04 0.88
CA PRO A 9 3.29 1.97 -0.53
C PRO A 9 2.16 1.47 -1.45
N TYR A 10 1.86 2.24 -2.50
CA TYR A 10 0.77 1.95 -3.42
C TYR A 10 1.25 0.88 -4.42
N PRO A 11 0.46 -0.17 -4.68
CA PRO A 11 0.89 -1.24 -5.57
C PRO A 11 1.11 -0.70 -6.99
N ALA A 12 2.25 -1.04 -7.59
CA ALA A 12 2.56 -0.76 -8.99
C ALA A 12 2.64 0.73 -9.40
N VAL A 13 2.65 1.67 -8.44
CA VAL A 13 2.67 3.10 -8.77
C VAL A 13 4.10 3.59 -8.99
N TYR A 14 4.98 3.39 -8.01
CA TYR A 14 6.36 3.89 -8.03
C TYR A 14 7.35 2.76 -7.74
N ASP A 15 8.59 3.00 -8.14
CA ASP A 15 9.75 2.35 -7.56
C ASP A 15 10.30 3.31 -6.49
N TYR A 16 9.73 3.24 -5.28
CA TYR A 16 10.03 4.12 -4.15
C TYR A 16 11.51 4.17 -3.78
N VAL A 17 12.20 3.02 -3.81
CA VAL A 17 13.63 2.98 -3.47
C VAL A 17 14.49 3.56 -4.60
N PRO A 18 14.35 3.14 -5.87
CA PRO A 18 15.04 3.79 -6.98
C PRO A 18 14.83 5.31 -7.07
N LEU A 19 13.63 5.81 -6.73
CA LEU A 19 13.32 7.25 -6.68
C LEU A 19 14.26 8.02 -5.73
N GLN A 20 14.81 7.36 -4.71
CA GLN A 20 15.70 7.98 -3.72
C GLN A 20 17.19 7.78 -4.01
N THR A 21 17.58 7.10 -5.11
CA THR A 21 18.97 6.69 -5.36
C THR A 21 19.98 7.85 -5.23
N LEU A 22 19.67 9.04 -5.76
CA LEU A 22 20.54 10.21 -5.64
C LEU A 22 20.71 10.67 -4.19
N ARG A 23 19.62 10.66 -3.41
CA ARG A 23 19.65 11.00 -1.99
C ARG A 23 20.48 9.99 -1.21
N THR A 24 20.29 8.70 -1.50
CA THR A 24 21.06 7.62 -0.87
C THR A 24 22.55 7.80 -1.12
N ALA A 25 22.95 8.04 -2.37
CA ALA A 25 24.34 8.26 -2.76
C ALA A 25 24.93 9.51 -2.09
N TRP A 26 24.19 10.62 -2.07
CA TRP A 26 24.66 11.88 -1.47
C TRP A 26 24.89 11.77 0.04
N LEU A 27 24.03 11.03 0.75
CA LEU A 27 24.14 10.82 2.19
C LEU A 27 25.07 9.65 2.56
N GLY A 28 25.64 8.94 1.59
CA GLY A 28 26.47 7.76 1.85
C GLY A 28 25.70 6.61 2.52
N LEU A 29 24.40 6.49 2.28
CA LEU A 29 23.57 5.43 2.82
C LEU A 29 23.68 4.17 1.95
N ASP A 30 23.52 2.99 2.55
CA ASP A 30 23.34 1.73 1.81
C ASP A 30 21.83 1.45 1.69
N ASP A 31 21.32 1.35 0.46
CA ASP A 31 19.92 1.01 0.18
C ASP A 31 19.71 -0.46 -0.21
N GLY A 32 20.72 -1.31 -0.09
CA GLY A 32 20.65 -2.72 -0.49
C GLY A 32 19.52 -3.49 0.19
N GLU A 33 19.32 -3.28 1.50
CA GLU A 33 18.19 -3.87 2.23
C GLU A 33 16.85 -3.30 1.77
N ALA A 34 16.76 -1.96 1.65
CA ALA A 34 15.54 -1.30 1.18
C ALA A 34 15.13 -1.80 -0.21
N ARG A 35 16.07 -2.02 -1.13
CA ARG A 35 15.80 -2.57 -2.47
C ARG A 35 15.22 -3.99 -2.42
N ARG A 36 15.61 -4.79 -1.43
CA ARG A 36 15.10 -6.17 -1.26
C ARG A 36 13.76 -6.22 -0.55
N ALA A 37 13.52 -5.29 0.38
CA ALA A 37 12.31 -5.21 1.20
C ALA A 37 11.24 -4.25 0.63
N GLU A 38 11.44 -3.71 -0.57
CA GLU A 38 10.53 -2.74 -1.17
C GLU A 38 9.16 -3.36 -1.44
N ILE A 39 8.11 -2.74 -0.89
CA ILE A 39 6.73 -3.21 -1.02
C ILE A 39 6.12 -2.67 -2.30
N GLY A 40 5.57 -3.58 -3.11
CA GLY A 40 4.76 -3.27 -4.29
C GLY A 40 5.42 -2.46 -5.42
N PRO A 41 6.73 -2.60 -5.73
CA PRO A 41 7.40 -1.76 -6.72
C PRO A 41 6.84 -1.95 -8.13
N ARG A 42 6.72 -0.85 -8.88
CA ARG A 42 6.23 -0.86 -10.28
C ARG A 42 6.97 -1.88 -11.16
N ARG A 43 8.30 -1.96 -11.07
CA ARG A 43 9.10 -2.89 -11.88
C ARG A 43 8.73 -4.36 -11.67
N ALA A 44 8.35 -4.76 -10.44
CA ALA A 44 7.98 -6.14 -10.15
C ALA A 44 6.66 -6.50 -10.84
N PHE A 45 5.69 -5.59 -10.82
CA PHE A 45 4.41 -5.79 -11.51
C PHE A 45 4.56 -5.82 -13.04
N SER A 46 5.52 -5.07 -13.59
CA SER A 46 5.85 -5.13 -15.02
C SER A 46 6.55 -6.43 -15.43
N ALA A 47 7.37 -7.02 -14.55
CA ALA A 47 8.12 -8.24 -14.83
C ALA A 47 7.26 -9.51 -14.67
N ASP A 48 6.55 -9.64 -13.55
CA ASP A 48 5.64 -10.76 -13.28
C ASP A 48 4.50 -10.26 -12.39
N ARG A 49 3.39 -9.89 -13.03
CA ARG A 49 2.22 -9.33 -12.34
C ARG A 49 1.63 -10.30 -11.32
N ALA A 50 1.57 -11.60 -11.64
CA ALA A 50 0.91 -12.57 -10.77
C ALA A 50 1.72 -12.77 -9.48
N ARG A 51 3.04 -12.91 -9.61
CA ARG A 51 3.94 -13.03 -8.47
C ARG A 51 3.98 -11.73 -7.66
N ALA A 52 4.14 -10.58 -8.31
CA ALA A 52 4.17 -9.28 -7.62
C ALA A 52 2.86 -9.01 -6.86
N TRP A 53 1.72 -9.39 -7.44
CA TRP A 53 0.42 -9.29 -6.79
C TRP A 53 0.31 -10.15 -5.52
N LYS A 54 0.84 -11.39 -5.57
CA LYS A 54 0.88 -12.26 -4.40
C LYS A 54 1.78 -11.68 -3.30
N THR A 55 3.00 -11.27 -3.65
CA THR A 55 3.95 -10.67 -2.69
C THR A 55 3.39 -9.41 -2.04
N TRP A 56 2.80 -8.50 -2.82
CA TRP A 56 2.21 -7.29 -2.26
C TRP A 56 1.06 -7.58 -1.28
N GLN A 57 0.26 -8.63 -1.52
CA GLN A 57 -0.77 -9.07 -0.57
C GLN A 57 -0.16 -9.62 0.72
N GLU A 58 0.91 -10.42 0.63
CA GLU A 58 1.63 -10.95 1.79
C GLU A 58 2.23 -9.82 2.64
N ASP A 59 2.90 -8.87 2.00
CA ASP A 59 3.44 -7.67 2.66
C ASP A 59 2.32 -6.84 3.29
N THR A 60 1.18 -6.71 2.60
CA THR A 60 0.02 -5.96 3.08
C THR A 60 -0.61 -6.58 4.31
N GLU A 61 -0.81 -7.89 4.30
CA GLU A 61 -1.28 -8.63 5.47
C GLU A 61 -0.31 -8.49 6.65
N ALA A 62 1.01 -8.57 6.39
CA ALA A 62 2.03 -8.46 7.41
C ALA A 62 2.01 -7.10 8.11
N TRP A 63 2.01 -5.98 7.38
CA TRP A 63 1.98 -4.65 8.01
C TRP A 63 0.63 -4.32 8.64
N LEU A 64 -0.50 -4.76 8.05
CA LEU A 64 -1.81 -4.66 8.70
C LEU A 64 -1.84 -5.41 10.03
N GLY A 65 -1.19 -6.58 10.08
CA GLY A 65 -1.01 -7.35 11.31
C GLY A 65 -0.23 -6.59 12.39
N GLN A 66 0.76 -5.79 12.01
CA GLN A 66 1.49 -4.93 12.97
C GLN A 66 0.61 -3.77 13.46
N VAL A 67 -0.16 -3.13 12.57
CA VAL A 67 -1.14 -2.10 12.94
C VAL A 67 -2.18 -2.66 13.92
N ALA A 68 -2.72 -3.85 13.61
CA ALA A 68 -3.66 -4.54 14.48
C ALA A 68 -3.05 -4.80 15.86
N LYS A 69 -1.82 -5.30 15.95
CA LYS A 69 -1.13 -5.55 17.23
C LYS A 69 -0.92 -4.29 18.06
N ALA A 70 -0.64 -3.15 17.42
CA ALA A 70 -0.34 -1.89 18.09
C ALA A 70 -1.59 -1.13 18.59
N LEU A 71 -2.74 -1.30 17.94
CA LEU A 71 -3.99 -0.63 18.31
C LEU A 71 -4.62 -1.22 19.58
N ASN A 72 -5.26 -0.45 20.46
CA ASN A 72 -6.07 -1.01 21.53
C ASN A 72 -7.36 -1.64 20.94
N PRO A 73 -8.04 -2.59 21.61
CA PRO A 73 -9.38 -3.01 21.19
C PRO A 73 -10.31 -1.79 21.03
N GLY A 74 -11.03 -1.70 19.91
CA GLY A 74 -11.82 -0.52 19.53
C GLY A 74 -11.01 0.64 18.93
N GLY A 75 -9.67 0.56 18.94
CA GLY A 75 -8.78 1.51 18.27
C GLY A 75 -8.91 1.44 16.75
N ARG A 76 -8.56 2.54 16.06
CA ARG A 76 -8.88 2.72 14.64
C ARG A 76 -7.67 3.01 13.78
N ALA A 77 -7.68 2.55 12.53
CA ALA A 77 -6.70 2.88 11.51
C ALA A 77 -7.36 3.59 10.33
N ALA A 78 -6.89 4.79 9.99
CA ALA A 78 -7.22 5.46 8.75
C ALA A 78 -6.10 5.23 7.72
N ILE A 79 -6.43 4.55 6.62
CA ILE A 79 -5.48 4.18 5.56
C ILE A 79 -5.84 4.94 4.30
N VAL A 80 -4.93 5.79 3.84
CA VAL A 80 -5.04 6.50 2.56
C VAL A 80 -4.28 5.70 1.50
N ILE A 81 -5.00 5.22 0.49
CA ILE A 81 -4.41 4.41 -0.56
C ILE A 81 -5.15 4.59 -1.87
N GLY A 82 -4.45 4.51 -2.99
CA GLY A 82 -5.03 4.58 -4.32
C GLY A 82 -4.79 3.30 -5.09
N ASP A 83 -5.67 3.07 -6.05
CA ASP A 83 -5.54 1.94 -6.95
C ASP A 83 -4.27 2.07 -7.80
N GLY A 84 -3.57 0.94 -7.93
CA GLY A 84 -2.43 0.80 -8.82
C GLY A 84 -2.85 0.62 -10.27
N VAL A 85 -1.92 0.83 -11.19
CA VAL A 85 -2.08 0.42 -12.60
C VAL A 85 -0.82 -0.29 -13.04
N ALA A 86 -0.96 -1.55 -13.44
CA ALA A 86 0.13 -2.37 -13.95
C ALA A 86 -0.26 -2.99 -15.29
N LEU A 87 0.52 -2.71 -16.34
CA LEU A 87 0.25 -3.18 -17.71
C LEU A 87 -1.19 -2.87 -18.15
N ASP A 88 -1.61 -1.61 -17.96
CA ASP A 88 -2.95 -1.08 -18.26
C ASP A 88 -4.13 -1.77 -17.54
N ARG A 89 -3.84 -2.59 -16.53
CA ARG A 89 -4.85 -3.23 -15.70
C ARG A 89 -4.86 -2.61 -14.30
N PRO A 90 -6.04 -2.19 -13.80
CA PRO A 90 -6.16 -1.67 -12.44
C PRO A 90 -5.75 -2.73 -11.42
N VAL A 91 -5.28 -2.25 -10.27
CA VAL A 91 -4.92 -3.05 -9.12
C VAL A 91 -5.80 -2.57 -7.96
N ASP A 92 -6.78 -3.40 -7.58
CA ASP A 92 -7.77 -3.09 -6.54
C ASP A 92 -7.12 -3.08 -5.15
N ALA A 93 -6.74 -1.89 -4.71
CA ALA A 93 -6.11 -1.69 -3.41
C ALA A 93 -7.14 -1.71 -2.28
N LEU A 94 -8.29 -1.07 -2.51
CA LEU A 94 -9.40 -0.96 -1.55
C LEU A 94 -9.89 -2.33 -1.10
N GLY A 95 -10.38 -3.14 -2.04
CA GLY A 95 -10.96 -4.44 -1.73
C GLY A 95 -9.94 -5.41 -1.14
N THR A 96 -8.66 -5.26 -1.51
CA THR A 96 -7.59 -6.08 -0.94
C THR A 96 -7.32 -5.74 0.52
N ILE A 97 -7.24 -4.46 0.89
CA ILE A 97 -7.08 -4.06 2.29
C ILE A 97 -8.31 -4.47 3.13
N GLU A 98 -9.53 -4.32 2.60
CA GLU A 98 -10.74 -4.77 3.30
C GLU A 98 -10.67 -6.27 3.64
N ARG A 99 -10.33 -7.11 2.65
CA ARG A 99 -10.23 -8.57 2.85
C ARG A 99 -9.09 -8.96 3.79
N LEU A 100 -7.90 -8.39 3.61
CA LEU A 100 -6.72 -8.75 4.42
C LEU A 100 -6.82 -8.20 5.84
N GLY A 101 -7.38 -7.00 6.01
CA GLY A 101 -7.65 -6.41 7.31
C GLY A 101 -8.51 -7.31 8.18
N ALA A 102 -9.59 -7.88 7.61
CA ALA A 102 -10.49 -8.78 8.33
C ALA A 102 -9.75 -10.02 8.88
N LYS A 103 -8.78 -10.58 8.14
CA LYS A 103 -7.96 -11.71 8.63
C LYS A 103 -7.14 -11.36 9.87
N VAL A 104 -6.75 -10.10 10.02
CA VAL A 104 -5.92 -9.60 11.12
C VAL A 104 -6.70 -8.73 12.10
N LYS A 105 -8.02 -8.94 12.21
CA LYS A 105 -8.90 -8.27 13.18
C LYS A 105 -9.12 -6.76 12.95
N LEU A 106 -8.79 -6.25 11.77
CA LEU A 106 -9.09 -4.87 11.36
C LEU A 106 -10.29 -4.85 10.43
N HIS A 107 -11.43 -4.40 10.93
CA HIS A 107 -12.70 -4.46 10.20
C HIS A 107 -13.05 -3.10 9.62
N PRO A 108 -13.43 -3.00 8.33
CA PRO A 108 -13.84 -1.73 7.74
C PRO A 108 -15.15 -1.24 8.38
N ILE A 109 -15.14 0.03 8.80
CA ILE A 109 -16.30 0.71 9.38
C ILE A 109 -16.73 1.94 8.57
N ALA A 110 -15.83 2.52 7.76
CA ALA A 110 -16.16 3.57 6.81
C ALA A 110 -15.16 3.57 5.64
N ARG A 111 -15.58 4.10 4.49
CA ARG A 111 -14.71 4.36 3.35
C ARG A 111 -15.16 5.60 2.57
N ALA A 112 -14.21 6.31 2.01
CA ALA A 112 -14.43 7.38 1.04
C ALA A 112 -13.56 7.12 -0.20
N SER A 113 -14.02 7.55 -1.37
CA SER A 113 -13.26 7.37 -2.61
C SER A 113 -13.47 8.56 -3.54
N GLY A 114 -12.39 8.99 -4.17
CA GLY A 114 -12.38 10.11 -5.11
C GLY A 114 -11.55 9.79 -6.34
N ASP A 115 -11.97 10.33 -7.48
CA ASP A 115 -11.21 10.17 -8.72
C ASP A 115 -9.97 11.07 -8.69
N ARG A 116 -8.81 10.50 -9.00
CA ARG A 116 -7.55 11.21 -9.12
C ARG A 116 -7.18 11.29 -10.60
N ARG A 117 -7.33 12.49 -11.18
CA ARG A 117 -6.81 12.80 -12.51
C ARG A 117 -5.30 12.91 -12.42
N ASP A 118 -4.60 12.00 -13.08
CA ASP A 118 -3.15 12.10 -13.24
C ASP A 118 -2.86 12.93 -14.49
N LEU A 119 -2.01 13.95 -14.39
CA LEU A 119 -1.72 14.88 -15.50
C LEU A 119 -0.96 14.22 -16.69
N GLY A 120 -0.80 12.90 -16.69
CA GLY A 120 -0.15 12.15 -17.77
C GLY A 120 -0.62 10.70 -17.95
N ALA A 121 -1.56 10.18 -17.15
CA ALA A 121 -2.08 8.83 -17.31
C ALA A 121 -3.43 8.83 -18.03
N LYS A 122 -3.59 7.97 -19.05
CA LYS A 122 -4.87 7.79 -19.75
C LYS A 122 -5.96 7.15 -18.88
N ALA A 123 -5.58 6.50 -17.78
CA ALA A 123 -6.49 5.82 -16.88
C ALA A 123 -6.81 6.71 -15.66
N VAL A 124 -8.11 6.87 -15.37
CA VAL A 124 -8.57 7.44 -14.10
C VAL A 124 -8.21 6.48 -12.99
N ARG A 125 -7.40 6.93 -12.03
CA ARG A 125 -7.14 6.19 -10.79
C ARG A 125 -8.07 6.68 -9.71
N ARG A 126 -8.40 5.83 -8.75
CA ARG A 126 -9.14 6.23 -7.56
C ARG A 126 -8.21 6.29 -6.37
N GLU A 127 -8.43 7.28 -5.52
CA GLU A 127 -7.90 7.32 -4.17
C GLU A 127 -9.00 7.00 -3.18
N HIS A 128 -8.61 6.30 -2.13
CA HIS A 128 -9.47 5.77 -1.09
C HIS A 128 -8.94 6.20 0.28
N ILE A 129 -9.87 6.42 1.19
CA ILE A 129 -9.60 6.43 2.63
C ILE A 129 -10.44 5.30 3.22
N LEU A 130 -9.80 4.34 3.89
CA LEU A 130 -10.47 3.31 4.66
C LEU A 130 -10.31 3.60 6.15
N LEU A 131 -11.41 3.57 6.88
CA LEU A 131 -11.38 3.54 8.34
C LEU A 131 -11.63 2.11 8.81
N LEU A 132 -10.63 1.51 9.43
CA LEU A 132 -10.69 0.17 10.02
C LEU A 132 -10.71 0.26 11.54
N GLU A 133 -11.39 -0.67 12.20
CA GLU A 133 -11.46 -0.78 13.66
C GLU A 133 -10.90 -2.14 14.12
N ARG A 134 -10.07 -2.13 15.16
CA ARG A 134 -9.55 -3.35 15.80
C ARG A 134 -10.65 -4.01 16.62
N ARG A 135 -11.01 -5.25 16.28
CA ARG A 135 -12.02 -6.05 17.00
C ARG A 135 -11.46 -7.34 17.58
#